data_AF-A0A7Y6XXM8-F1
#
_entry.id   AF-A0A7Y6XXM8-F1
#
_cell.length_a   1.000
_cell.length_b   1.000
_cell.length_c   1.000
_cell.angle_alpha   90.00
_cell.angle_beta   90.00
_cell.angle_gamma   90.00
#
_symmetry.space_group_name_H-M   'P 1'
#
loop_
_entity.id
_entity.type
_entity.pdbx_description
1 polymer ?
#
loop_
_entity_poly.entity_id
_entity_poly.type
_entity_poly.pdbx_seq_one_letter_code
_entity_poly.pdbx_strand_id
1 'polypeptide(L)'
;GKPPEGFNYELFLDQDGKKISKSKGNGLTIEEWLAYASPESLSLYMFQAPKKAKRLYFDVIPKAVDEYYTFASKFLGEDEGARYKNPAWHIHGGTVPEYDLPVSFALLLNLVSAANAHDKETLWGFVSRYAEGANAENHPELDRLMDYAIRYYDDFVKPSKTYRLAEPQEKAAFESLKLRLEALDPKEHDPEVIMTEVYSAGKDAQFENLRDWFGACYEVLLGQSQGPRMGGFIALYGIKETLALVEKAIAGELVG
;
A
#
# COMPACT_ATOMS: atom_id res chain seq x y z
N GLY A 1 -52.23 1.89 -1.62
CA GLY A 1 -51.16 2.73 -2.19
C GLY A 1 -50.19 1.85 -2.96
N LYS A 2 -49.42 2.42 -3.90
CA LYS A 2 -48.33 1.68 -4.58
C LYS A 2 -47.26 1.32 -3.53
N PRO A 3 -46.78 0.07 -3.45
CA PRO A 3 -45.68 -0.27 -2.55
C PRO A 3 -44.40 0.48 -2.95
N PRO A 4 -43.51 0.79 -1.98
CA PRO A 4 -42.22 1.38 -2.30
C PRO A 4 -41.39 0.43 -3.17
N GLU A 5 -40.53 1.00 -4.01
CA GLU A 5 -39.55 0.21 -4.76
C GLU A 5 -38.54 -0.42 -3.78
N GLY A 6 -38.28 -1.71 -3.94
CA GLY A 6 -37.29 -2.42 -3.13
C GLY A 6 -35.89 -2.37 -3.75
N PHE A 7 -34.86 -2.40 -2.91
CA PHE A 7 -33.47 -2.57 -3.35
C PHE A 7 -32.82 -3.71 -2.58
N ASN A 8 -32.59 -4.83 -3.26
CA ASN A 8 -31.93 -6.00 -2.67
C ASN A 8 -30.41 -5.84 -2.76
N TYR A 9 -29.73 -5.98 -1.63
CA TYR A 9 -28.28 -6.04 -1.52
C TYR A 9 -27.84 -7.44 -1.09
N GLU A 10 -26.62 -7.80 -1.46
CA GLU A 10 -26.02 -9.10 -1.13
C GLU A 10 -25.27 -9.09 0.20
N LEU A 11 -24.93 -10.29 0.68
CA LEU A 11 -24.27 -10.50 1.96
C LEU A 11 -22.77 -10.15 1.92
N PHE A 12 -22.25 -9.78 3.09
CA PHE A 12 -20.81 -9.79 3.34
C PHE A 12 -20.33 -11.18 3.75
N LEU A 13 -19.17 -11.54 3.23
CA LEU A 13 -18.49 -12.81 3.45
C LEU A 13 -17.15 -12.57 4.15
N ASP A 14 -16.65 -13.57 4.87
CA ASP A 14 -15.30 -13.52 5.44
C ASP A 14 -14.23 -13.75 4.34
N GLN A 15 -12.96 -13.82 4.76
CA GLN A 15 -11.83 -14.05 3.86
C GLN A 15 -11.94 -15.35 3.05
N ASP A 16 -12.61 -16.37 3.59
CA ASP A 16 -12.81 -17.68 2.95
C ASP A 16 -14.07 -17.72 2.08
N GLY A 17 -14.85 -16.64 2.03
CA GLY A 17 -16.13 -16.59 1.32
C GLY A 17 -17.29 -17.21 2.10
N LYS A 18 -17.17 -17.42 3.41
CA LYS A 18 -18.27 -17.90 4.27
C LYS A 18 -19.05 -16.72 4.83
N LYS A 19 -20.30 -16.95 5.23
CA LYS A 19 -21.14 -15.93 5.86
C LYS A 19 -20.48 -15.44 7.17
N ILE A 20 -20.36 -14.12 7.32
CA ILE A 20 -19.91 -13.47 8.56
C ILE A 20 -20.94 -13.73 9.68
N SER A 21 -20.48 -14.13 10.87
CA SER A 21 -21.32 -14.16 12.07
C SER A 21 -20.56 -13.70 13.31
N LYS A 22 -21.22 -12.83 14.11
CA LYS A 22 -20.66 -12.33 15.37
C LYS A 22 -20.25 -13.45 16.33
N SER A 23 -21.04 -14.53 16.39
CA SER A 23 -20.77 -15.69 17.24
C SER A 23 -19.50 -16.46 16.87
N LYS A 24 -19.06 -16.40 15.62
CA LYS A 24 -17.85 -17.07 15.13
C LYS A 24 -16.64 -16.14 15.11
N GLY A 25 -16.84 -14.83 15.33
CA GLY A 25 -15.79 -13.82 15.17
C GLY A 25 -15.18 -13.80 13.77
N ASN A 26 -15.88 -14.31 12.76
CA ASN A 26 -15.35 -14.42 11.40
C ASN A 26 -15.79 -13.22 10.56
N GLY A 27 -14.98 -12.18 10.54
CA GLY A 27 -15.21 -11.00 9.69
C GLY A 27 -14.83 -9.70 10.37
N LEU A 28 -14.63 -8.68 9.55
CA LEU A 28 -14.26 -7.34 9.97
C LEU A 28 -15.51 -6.53 10.38
N THR A 29 -15.52 -6.03 11.61
CA THR A 29 -16.53 -5.09 12.12
C THR A 29 -16.27 -3.66 11.63
N ILE A 30 -17.25 -2.78 11.81
CA ILE A 30 -17.11 -1.36 11.46
C ILE A 30 -16.07 -0.70 12.36
N GLU A 31 -16.13 -0.97 13.66
CA GLU A 31 -15.19 -0.42 14.64
C GLU A 31 -13.76 -0.85 14.34
N GLU A 32 -13.56 -2.11 13.92
CA GLU A 32 -12.26 -2.58 13.45
C GLU A 32 -11.85 -1.92 12.14
N TRP A 33 -12.73 -1.68 11.17
CA TRP A 33 -12.35 -0.92 9.97
C TRP A 33 -11.86 0.49 10.33
N LEU A 34 -12.61 1.18 11.20
CA LEU A 34 -12.32 2.56 11.59
C LEU A 34 -11.04 2.70 12.43
N ALA A 35 -10.49 1.59 12.92
CA ALA A 35 -9.17 1.55 13.53
C ALA A 35 -8.04 1.69 12.51
N TYR A 36 -8.24 1.31 11.24
CA TYR A 36 -7.19 1.25 10.22
C TYR A 36 -7.49 2.09 8.96
N ALA A 37 -8.67 2.70 8.88
CA ALA A 37 -9.06 3.50 7.73
C ALA A 37 -10.24 4.42 8.03
N SER A 38 -10.46 5.38 7.14
CA SER A 38 -11.51 6.38 7.29
C SER A 38 -12.93 5.84 7.08
N PRO A 39 -13.97 6.50 7.64
CA PRO A 39 -15.36 6.20 7.31
C PRO A 39 -15.67 6.29 5.82
N GLU A 40 -15.03 7.21 5.11
CA GLU A 40 -15.30 7.46 3.69
C GLU A 40 -14.84 6.30 2.81
N SER A 41 -13.69 5.68 3.15
CA SER A 41 -13.23 4.47 2.44
C SER A 41 -14.15 3.28 2.69
N LEU A 42 -14.72 3.15 3.90
CA LEU A 42 -15.75 2.17 4.20
C LEU A 42 -17.02 2.45 3.39
N SER A 43 -17.49 3.70 3.35
CA SER A 43 -18.66 4.10 2.58
C SER A 43 -18.49 3.81 1.09
N LEU A 44 -17.32 4.08 0.51
CA LEU A 44 -17.02 3.69 -0.86
C LEU A 44 -17.12 2.17 -1.04
N TYR A 45 -16.48 1.42 -0.15
CA TYR A 45 -16.50 -0.04 -0.20
C TYR A 45 -17.92 -0.59 -0.16
N MET A 46 -18.80 0.01 0.64
CA MET A 46 -20.23 -0.34 0.69
C MET A 46 -20.97 0.05 -0.60
N PHE A 47 -20.70 1.23 -1.14
CA PHE A 47 -21.35 1.77 -2.35
C PHE A 47 -21.12 0.90 -3.60
N GLN A 48 -19.93 0.33 -3.76
CA GLN A 48 -19.58 -0.39 -4.99
C GLN A 48 -20.29 -1.73 -5.12
N ALA A 49 -20.99 -1.98 -6.23
CA ALA A 49 -21.60 -3.29 -6.54
C ALA A 49 -22.45 -3.90 -5.39
N PRO A 50 -23.47 -3.20 -4.86
CA PRO A 50 -24.23 -3.65 -3.70
C PRO A 50 -25.07 -4.91 -3.95
N LYS A 51 -25.30 -5.27 -5.22
CA LYS A 51 -25.98 -6.50 -5.64
C LYS A 51 -25.06 -7.72 -5.75
N LYS A 52 -23.79 -7.61 -5.33
CA LYS A 52 -22.82 -8.72 -5.33
C LYS A 52 -22.34 -8.96 -3.91
N ALA A 53 -22.20 -10.23 -3.54
CA ALA A 53 -21.60 -10.59 -2.27
C ALA A 53 -20.14 -10.12 -2.25
N LYS A 54 -19.70 -9.54 -1.13
CA LYS A 54 -18.37 -8.93 -0.98
C LYS A 54 -17.65 -9.50 0.23
N ARG A 55 -16.34 -9.73 0.12
CA ARG A 55 -15.53 -10.21 1.25
C ARG A 55 -15.08 -9.04 2.11
N LEU A 56 -15.47 -9.00 3.37
CA LEU A 56 -15.14 -7.93 4.31
C LEU A 56 -14.13 -8.44 5.35
N TYR A 57 -12.85 -8.18 5.09
CA TYR A 57 -11.69 -8.62 5.86
C TYR A 57 -10.53 -7.63 5.67
N PHE A 58 -9.49 -7.70 6.50
CA PHE A 58 -8.46 -6.65 6.60
C PHE A 58 -7.70 -6.34 5.30
N ASP A 59 -7.47 -7.31 4.42
CA ASP A 59 -6.69 -7.07 3.18
C ASP A 59 -7.42 -6.20 2.16
N VAL A 60 -8.73 -5.98 2.31
CA VAL A 60 -9.47 -5.07 1.40
C VAL A 60 -9.30 -3.60 1.76
N ILE A 61 -8.86 -3.31 2.98
CA ILE A 61 -8.76 -1.95 3.52
C ILE A 61 -7.80 -1.10 2.67
N PRO A 62 -6.54 -1.50 2.39
CA PRO A 62 -5.60 -0.64 1.69
C PRO A 62 -6.11 -0.19 0.32
N LYS A 63 -6.71 -1.14 -0.42
CA LYS A 63 -7.30 -0.88 -1.74
C LYS A 63 -8.51 0.05 -1.65
N ALA A 64 -9.39 -0.15 -0.67
CA ALA A 64 -10.57 0.70 -0.50
C ALA A 64 -10.19 2.14 -0.16
N VAL A 65 -9.14 2.34 0.64
CA VAL A 65 -8.58 3.66 0.96
C VAL A 65 -8.06 4.35 -0.30
N ASP A 66 -7.18 3.68 -1.07
CA ASP A 66 -6.61 4.25 -2.30
C ASP A 66 -7.67 4.53 -3.37
N GLU A 67 -8.66 3.65 -3.53
CA GLU A 67 -9.78 3.88 -4.45
C GLU A 67 -10.63 5.10 -4.04
N TYR A 68 -10.85 5.30 -2.74
CA TYR A 68 -11.57 6.48 -2.25
C TYR A 68 -10.89 7.79 -2.63
N TYR A 69 -9.60 7.93 -2.33
CA TYR A 69 -8.88 9.15 -2.70
C TYR A 69 -8.75 9.30 -4.22
N THR A 70 -8.67 8.21 -4.97
CA THR A 70 -8.72 8.24 -6.45
C THR A 70 -10.04 8.84 -6.95
N PHE A 71 -11.18 8.43 -6.39
CA PHE A 71 -12.48 8.99 -6.75
C PHE A 71 -12.61 10.45 -6.33
N ALA A 72 -12.18 10.79 -5.11
CA ALA A 72 -12.23 12.15 -4.60
C ALA A 72 -11.36 13.12 -5.43
N SER A 73 -10.15 12.72 -5.80
CA SER A 73 -9.25 13.51 -6.64
C SER A 73 -9.82 13.72 -8.04
N LYS A 74 -10.33 12.66 -8.69
CA LYS A 74 -10.91 12.77 -10.04
C LYS A 74 -12.13 13.68 -10.10
N PHE A 75 -12.95 13.70 -9.05
CA PHE A 75 -14.17 14.49 -8.99
C PHE A 75 -13.97 15.97 -9.34
N LEU A 76 -12.84 16.56 -8.92
CA LEU A 76 -12.55 17.98 -9.11
C LEU A 76 -12.42 18.36 -10.59
N GLY A 77 -11.86 17.47 -11.42
CA GLY A 77 -11.67 17.67 -12.86
C GLY A 77 -12.81 17.15 -13.75
N GLU A 78 -13.82 16.51 -13.18
CA GLU A 78 -14.94 15.91 -13.92
C GLU A 78 -16.00 16.94 -14.33
N ASP A 79 -16.61 16.73 -15.51
CA ASP A 79 -17.82 17.44 -15.93
C ASP A 79 -19.04 17.04 -15.09
N GLU A 80 -20.14 17.81 -15.19
CA GLU A 80 -21.34 17.61 -14.37
C GLU A 80 -21.93 16.19 -14.52
N GLY A 81 -21.95 15.64 -15.73
CA GLY A 81 -22.49 14.31 -15.98
C GLY A 81 -21.62 13.18 -15.41
N ALA A 82 -20.31 13.35 -15.45
CA ALA A 82 -19.34 12.45 -14.83
C ALA A 82 -19.40 12.51 -13.30
N ARG A 83 -19.54 13.71 -12.72
CA ARG A 83 -19.64 13.92 -11.26
C ARG A 83 -20.76 13.12 -10.61
N TYR A 84 -21.94 13.02 -11.22
CA TYR A 84 -23.04 12.20 -10.68
C TYR A 84 -22.77 10.69 -10.71
N LYS A 85 -21.83 10.23 -11.54
CA LYS A 85 -21.40 8.82 -11.59
C LYS A 85 -20.27 8.51 -10.61
N ASN A 86 -19.60 9.54 -10.10
CA ASN A 86 -18.52 9.42 -9.14
C ASN A 86 -19.09 9.09 -7.75
N PRO A 87 -18.71 7.96 -7.13
CA PRO A 87 -19.16 7.59 -5.78
C PRO A 87 -18.87 8.67 -4.72
N ALA A 88 -17.76 9.40 -4.84
CA ALA A 88 -17.37 10.43 -3.87
C ALA A 88 -18.44 11.53 -3.75
N TRP A 89 -19.11 11.88 -4.85
CA TRP A 89 -20.22 12.84 -4.83
C TRP A 89 -21.36 12.38 -3.92
N HIS A 90 -21.72 11.10 -3.98
CA HIS A 90 -22.80 10.53 -3.16
C HIS A 90 -22.41 10.40 -1.69
N ILE A 91 -21.14 10.10 -1.41
CA ILE A 91 -20.60 9.98 -0.05
C ILE A 91 -20.62 11.35 0.66
N HIS A 92 -20.31 12.42 -0.07
CA HIS A 92 -20.19 13.78 0.48
C HIS A 92 -21.38 14.70 0.23
N GLY A 93 -22.50 14.16 -0.28
CA GLY A 93 -23.69 14.97 -0.58
C GLY A 93 -23.42 16.12 -1.56
N GLY A 94 -22.51 15.89 -2.51
CA GLY A 94 -22.13 16.83 -3.56
C GLY A 94 -20.98 17.78 -3.24
N THR A 95 -20.49 17.83 -1.99
CA THR A 95 -19.34 18.66 -1.59
C THR A 95 -18.12 17.79 -1.28
N VAL A 96 -17.50 17.26 -2.33
CA VAL A 96 -16.33 16.35 -2.17
C VAL A 96 -15.10 17.16 -1.74
N PRO A 97 -14.41 16.77 -0.65
CA PRO A 97 -13.17 17.40 -0.23
C PRO A 97 -12.06 17.24 -1.28
N GLU A 98 -11.23 18.27 -1.40
CA GLU A 98 -9.97 18.18 -2.11
C GLU A 98 -8.89 17.62 -1.17
N TYR A 99 -8.16 16.62 -1.67
CA TYR A 99 -7.06 16.00 -0.95
C TYR A 99 -5.78 16.16 -1.76
N ASP A 100 -4.75 16.68 -1.12
CA ASP A 100 -3.38 16.60 -1.62
C ASP A 100 -2.71 15.39 -0.95
N LEU A 101 -2.45 14.35 -1.73
CA LEU A 101 -1.81 13.12 -1.26
C LEU A 101 -0.64 12.78 -2.21
N PRO A 102 0.58 13.20 -1.88
CA PRO A 102 1.75 12.92 -2.70
C PRO A 102 2.11 11.42 -2.74
N VAL A 103 1.59 10.64 -1.79
CA VAL A 103 1.80 9.19 -1.70
C VAL A 103 0.47 8.48 -1.43
N SER A 104 0.28 7.31 -2.04
CA SER A 104 -0.90 6.47 -1.77
C SER A 104 -0.79 5.78 -0.41
N PHE A 105 -1.92 5.34 0.15
CA PHE A 105 -1.94 4.60 1.40
C PHE A 105 -1.24 3.25 1.27
N ALA A 106 -1.38 2.56 0.13
CA ALA A 106 -0.60 1.37 -0.15
C ALA A 106 0.91 1.66 -0.10
N LEU A 107 1.36 2.76 -0.71
CA LEU A 107 2.77 3.13 -0.70
C LEU A 107 3.28 3.47 0.72
N LEU A 108 2.46 4.14 1.54
CA LEU A 108 2.75 4.36 2.96
C LEU A 108 2.91 3.05 3.73
N LEU A 109 2.00 2.08 3.55
CA LEU A 109 2.11 0.77 4.22
C LEU A 109 3.41 0.06 3.89
N ASN A 110 3.88 0.17 2.64
CA ASN A 110 5.17 -0.39 2.25
C ASN A 110 6.34 0.31 2.91
N LEU A 111 6.26 1.64 3.04
CA LEU A 111 7.27 2.43 3.75
C LEU A 111 7.34 2.03 5.23
N VAL A 112 6.19 1.95 5.92
CA VAL A 112 6.13 1.50 7.32
C VAL A 112 6.76 0.11 7.45
N SER A 113 6.41 -0.80 6.53
CA SER A 113 6.92 -2.17 6.53
C SER A 113 8.44 -2.24 6.39
N ALA A 114 9.03 -1.52 5.44
CA ALA A 114 10.45 -1.63 5.18
C ALA A 114 11.32 -0.83 6.17
N ALA A 115 10.87 0.36 6.57
CA ALA A 115 11.55 1.17 7.58
C ALA A 115 11.43 0.56 8.98
N ASN A 116 10.53 -0.41 9.16
CA ASN A 116 10.10 -0.90 10.48
C ASN A 116 9.73 0.28 11.39
N ALA A 117 9.07 1.28 10.80
CA ALA A 117 8.76 2.54 11.46
C ALA A 117 7.58 2.34 12.42
N HIS A 118 7.74 2.84 13.64
CA HIS A 118 6.70 2.77 14.67
C HIS A 118 6.14 4.17 15.03
N ASP A 119 6.58 5.21 14.33
CA ASP A 119 6.22 6.60 14.57
C ASP A 119 6.14 7.42 13.28
N LYS A 120 5.38 8.52 13.33
CA LYS A 120 5.17 9.43 12.20
C LYS A 120 6.40 10.26 11.86
N GLU A 121 7.27 10.53 12.83
CA GLU A 121 8.49 11.34 12.61
C GLU A 121 9.40 10.64 11.58
N THR A 122 9.60 9.34 11.75
CA THR A 122 10.34 8.49 10.82
C THR A 122 9.69 8.50 9.44
N LEU A 123 8.37 8.32 9.35
CA LEU A 123 7.65 8.30 8.08
C LEU A 123 7.73 9.64 7.33
N TRP A 124 7.53 10.75 8.03
CA TRP A 124 7.70 12.09 7.46
C TRP A 124 9.12 12.32 6.98
N GLY A 125 10.15 11.79 7.65
CA GLY A 125 11.53 11.86 7.18
C GLY A 125 11.75 11.26 5.78
N PHE A 126 10.98 10.24 5.39
CA PHE A 126 10.99 9.69 4.03
C PHE A 126 10.07 10.45 3.09
N VAL A 127 8.82 10.69 3.51
CA VAL A 127 7.81 11.36 2.68
C VAL A 127 8.24 12.77 2.29
N SER A 128 8.81 13.57 3.20
CA SER A 128 9.26 14.94 2.88
C SER A 128 10.46 14.99 1.95
N ARG A 129 11.22 13.90 1.82
CA ARG A 129 12.30 13.77 0.81
C ARG A 129 11.74 13.41 -0.56
N TYR A 130 10.75 12.52 -0.59
CA TYR A 130 10.06 12.11 -1.80
C TYR A 130 9.16 13.22 -2.38
N ALA A 131 8.45 13.93 -1.52
CA ALA A 131 7.54 15.02 -1.84
C ALA A 131 8.01 16.31 -1.17
N GLU A 132 8.78 17.11 -1.92
CA GLU A 132 9.42 18.32 -1.41
C GLU A 132 8.39 19.29 -0.82
N GLY A 133 8.62 19.69 0.43
CA GLY A 133 7.75 20.62 1.16
C GLY A 133 6.54 19.98 1.86
N ALA A 134 6.27 18.68 1.66
CA ALA A 134 5.20 17.99 2.38
C ALA A 134 5.54 17.83 3.88
N ASN A 135 4.58 18.13 4.74
CA ASN A 135 4.66 17.98 6.20
C ASN A 135 3.26 17.80 6.82
N ALA A 136 3.22 17.52 8.12
CA ALA A 136 1.96 17.28 8.84
C ALA A 136 1.01 18.50 8.85
N GLU A 137 1.53 19.73 8.81
CA GLU A 137 0.70 20.94 8.86
C GLU A 137 0.00 21.21 7.53
N ASN A 138 0.70 21.01 6.40
CA ASN A 138 0.13 21.25 5.07
C ASN A 138 -0.52 20.01 4.43
N HIS A 139 -0.28 18.81 4.96
CA HIS A 139 -0.93 17.56 4.54
C HIS A 139 -1.54 16.80 5.73
N PRO A 140 -2.55 17.37 6.43
CA PRO A 140 -3.11 16.78 7.64
C PRO A 140 -3.81 15.43 7.39
N GLU A 141 -4.38 15.23 6.19
CA GLU A 141 -4.97 13.93 5.85
C GLU A 141 -3.92 12.84 5.66
N LEU A 142 -2.77 13.19 5.07
CA LEU A 142 -1.65 12.27 4.96
C LEU A 142 -1.11 11.91 6.35
N ASP A 143 -1.00 12.88 7.26
CA ASP A 143 -0.62 12.65 8.65
C ASP A 143 -1.56 11.67 9.36
N ARG A 144 -2.88 11.81 9.14
CA ARG A 144 -3.89 10.88 9.64
C ARG A 144 -3.75 9.49 9.04
N LEU A 145 -3.45 9.38 7.75
CA LEU A 145 -3.20 8.10 7.09
C LEU A 145 -1.96 7.39 7.63
N MET A 146 -0.94 8.13 8.08
CA MET A 146 0.23 7.52 8.71
C MET A 146 -0.12 6.82 10.03
N ASP A 147 -1.03 7.38 10.84
CA ASP A 147 -1.49 6.73 12.08
C ASP A 147 -2.17 5.38 11.77
N TYR A 148 -3.02 5.36 10.74
CA TYR A 148 -3.64 4.12 10.26
C TYR A 148 -2.63 3.12 9.71
N ALA A 149 -1.64 3.59 8.95
CA ALA A 149 -0.62 2.75 8.34
C ALA A 149 0.27 2.07 9.40
N ILE A 150 0.69 2.81 10.43
CA ILE A 150 1.47 2.28 11.56
C ILE A 150 0.67 1.19 12.27
N ARG A 151 -0.59 1.47 12.61
CA ARG A 151 -1.42 0.51 13.32
C ARG A 151 -1.70 -0.75 12.49
N TYR A 152 -2.00 -0.60 11.20
CA TYR A 152 -2.21 -1.73 10.29
C TYR A 152 -0.94 -2.58 10.17
N TYR A 153 0.23 -1.92 10.10
CA TYR A 153 1.50 -2.61 10.06
C TYR A 153 1.73 -3.45 11.32
N ASP A 154 1.59 -2.84 12.51
CA ASP A 154 1.85 -3.53 13.77
C ASP A 154 0.91 -4.72 14.00
N ASP A 155 -0.36 -4.61 13.62
CA ASP A 155 -1.38 -5.63 13.89
C ASP A 155 -1.39 -6.78 12.85
N PHE A 156 -1.10 -6.51 11.57
CA PHE A 156 -1.28 -7.50 10.49
C PHE A 156 -0.01 -7.83 9.70
N VAL A 157 0.83 -6.84 9.43
CA VAL A 157 2.00 -7.03 8.58
C VAL A 157 3.17 -7.56 9.40
N LYS A 158 3.57 -6.83 10.44
CA LYS A 158 4.71 -7.16 11.31
C LYS A 158 4.67 -8.60 11.85
N PRO A 159 3.53 -9.14 12.33
CA PRO A 159 3.48 -10.50 12.87
C PRO A 159 3.61 -11.60 11.80
N SER A 160 3.38 -11.27 10.53
CA SER A 160 3.45 -12.22 9.42
C SER A 160 4.78 -12.16 8.66
N LYS A 161 5.66 -11.19 8.97
CA LYS A 161 6.96 -11.06 8.30
C LYS A 161 7.83 -12.26 8.60
N THR A 162 8.26 -12.94 7.55
CA THR A 162 9.20 -14.05 7.61
C THR A 162 10.32 -13.79 6.62
N TYR A 163 11.52 -13.53 7.13
CA TYR A 163 12.71 -13.34 6.32
C TYR A 163 13.35 -14.69 6.03
N ARG A 164 13.87 -14.84 4.80
CA ARG A 164 14.71 -15.98 4.43
C ARG A 164 16.07 -15.52 3.93
N LEU A 165 17.03 -16.42 3.96
CA LEU A 165 18.34 -16.19 3.35
C LEU A 165 18.20 -16.12 1.83
N ALA A 166 19.04 -15.29 1.21
CA ALA A 166 19.21 -15.26 -0.23
C ALA A 166 19.96 -16.51 -0.70
N GLU A 167 19.48 -17.14 -1.77
CA GLU A 167 20.18 -18.19 -2.49
C GLU A 167 21.40 -17.64 -3.24
N PRO A 168 22.37 -18.46 -3.69
CA PRO A 168 23.56 -17.97 -4.38
C PRO A 168 23.28 -17.08 -5.60
N GLN A 169 22.27 -17.43 -6.41
CA GLN A 169 21.86 -16.64 -7.58
C GLN A 169 21.25 -15.30 -7.16
N GLU A 170 20.38 -15.31 -6.14
CA GLU A 170 19.75 -14.11 -5.60
C GLU A 170 20.78 -13.18 -4.96
N LYS A 171 21.77 -13.72 -4.24
CA LYS A 171 22.88 -12.96 -3.66
C LYS A 171 23.68 -12.23 -4.74
N ALA A 172 24.01 -12.90 -5.84
CA ALA A 172 24.67 -12.26 -6.98
C ALA A 172 23.79 -11.18 -7.63
N ALA A 173 22.47 -11.39 -7.71
CA ALA A 173 21.52 -10.39 -8.20
C ALA A 173 21.43 -9.17 -7.27
N PHE A 174 21.44 -9.38 -5.95
CA PHE A 174 21.47 -8.31 -4.96
C PHE A 174 22.79 -7.52 -4.99
N GLU A 175 23.93 -8.18 -5.20
CA GLU A 175 25.22 -7.50 -5.42
C GLU A 175 25.19 -6.66 -6.71
N SER A 176 24.60 -7.17 -7.80
CA SER A 176 24.38 -6.39 -9.03
C SER A 176 23.44 -5.21 -8.80
N LEU A 177 22.32 -5.42 -8.11
CA LEU A 177 21.37 -4.36 -7.76
C LEU A 177 22.06 -3.26 -6.95
N LYS A 178 22.86 -3.63 -5.95
CA LYS A 178 23.64 -2.70 -5.13
C LYS A 178 24.51 -1.80 -6.01
N LEU A 179 25.34 -2.38 -6.87
CA LEU A 179 26.23 -1.62 -7.77
C LEU A 179 25.47 -0.68 -8.71
N ARG A 180 24.30 -1.12 -9.20
CA ARG A 180 23.44 -0.32 -10.08
C ARG A 180 22.84 0.87 -9.35
N LEU A 181 22.31 0.66 -8.14
CA LEU A 181 21.77 1.74 -7.31
C LEU A 181 22.86 2.71 -6.86
N GLU A 182 24.08 2.25 -6.58
CA GLU A 182 25.24 3.11 -6.28
C GLU A 182 25.66 3.99 -7.47
N ALA A 183 25.36 3.58 -8.70
CA ALA A 183 25.69 4.34 -9.91
C ALA A 183 24.66 5.42 -10.25
N LEU A 184 23.47 5.40 -9.63
CA LEU A 184 22.45 6.43 -9.77
C LEU A 184 22.80 7.67 -8.93
N ASP A 185 22.15 8.80 -9.22
CA ASP A 185 22.20 9.95 -8.31
C ASP A 185 21.61 9.51 -6.95
N PRO A 186 22.27 9.78 -5.80
CA PRO A 186 21.72 9.47 -4.49
C PRO A 186 20.35 10.10 -4.19
N LYS A 187 19.97 11.14 -4.95
CA LYS A 187 18.66 11.82 -4.91
C LYS A 187 17.73 11.39 -6.04
N GLU A 188 18.06 10.31 -6.77
CA GLU A 188 17.13 9.76 -7.75
C GLU A 188 15.86 9.26 -7.05
N HIS A 189 14.72 9.74 -7.53
CA HIS A 189 13.39 9.45 -6.99
C HIS A 189 12.39 9.08 -8.11
N ASP A 190 12.83 8.95 -9.37
CA ASP A 190 12.01 8.45 -10.47
C ASP A 190 11.80 6.93 -10.33
N PRO A 191 10.56 6.47 -10.06
CA PRO A 191 10.26 5.06 -9.90
C PRO A 191 10.59 4.20 -11.12
N GLU A 192 10.49 4.74 -12.34
CA GLU A 192 10.71 3.98 -13.58
C GLU A 192 12.20 3.82 -13.89
N VAL A 193 13.02 4.85 -13.61
CA VAL A 193 14.49 4.76 -13.68
C VAL A 193 14.98 3.70 -12.71
N ILE A 194 14.56 3.78 -11.45
CA ILE A 194 14.96 2.81 -10.42
C ILE A 194 14.45 1.41 -10.76
N MET A 195 13.20 1.29 -11.22
CA MET A 195 12.66 -0.01 -11.63
C MET A 195 13.46 -0.66 -12.76
N THR A 196 13.98 0.14 -13.71
CA THR A 196 14.82 -0.35 -14.81
C THR A 196 16.09 -1.02 -14.27
N GLU A 197 16.70 -0.46 -13.24
CA GLU A 197 17.88 -1.06 -12.60
C GLU A 197 17.53 -2.34 -11.84
N VAL A 198 16.38 -2.36 -11.13
CA VAL A 198 15.89 -3.59 -10.46
C VAL A 198 15.64 -4.71 -11.47
N TYR A 199 15.06 -4.41 -12.62
CA TYR A 199 14.87 -5.40 -13.69
C TYR A 199 16.20 -5.89 -14.26
N SER A 200 17.15 -4.98 -14.47
CA SER A 200 18.44 -5.30 -15.06
C SER A 200 19.28 -6.21 -14.15
N ALA A 201 19.24 -5.97 -12.83
CA ALA A 201 19.86 -6.87 -11.85
C ALA A 201 19.35 -8.32 -11.94
N GLY A 202 18.02 -8.49 -12.04
CA GLY A 202 17.41 -9.82 -12.22
C GLY A 202 17.75 -10.47 -13.56
N LYS A 203 17.85 -9.68 -14.65
CA LYS A 203 18.23 -10.20 -15.96
C LYS A 203 19.68 -10.67 -16.02
N ASP A 204 20.60 -9.91 -15.44
CA ASP A 204 22.02 -10.26 -15.43
C ASP A 204 22.30 -11.51 -14.61
N ALA A 205 21.53 -11.72 -13.54
CA ALA A 205 21.56 -12.93 -12.74
C ALA A 205 20.89 -14.13 -13.44
N GLN A 206 20.40 -13.98 -14.67
CA GLN A 206 19.83 -15.05 -15.51
C GLN A 206 18.62 -15.77 -14.89
N PHE A 207 17.75 -15.03 -14.19
CA PHE A 207 16.45 -15.58 -13.78
C PHE A 207 15.63 -15.97 -15.00
N GLU A 208 15.25 -17.25 -15.12
CA GLU A 208 14.37 -17.74 -16.20
C GLU A 208 13.01 -17.06 -16.16
N ASN A 209 12.53 -16.76 -14.95
CA ASN A 209 11.28 -16.07 -14.67
C ASN A 209 11.54 -14.91 -13.70
N LEU A 210 11.43 -13.67 -14.20
CA LEU A 210 11.64 -12.47 -13.38
C LEU A 210 10.67 -12.35 -12.21
N ARG A 211 9.53 -13.06 -12.23
CA ARG A 211 8.64 -13.13 -11.06
C ARG A 211 9.35 -13.70 -9.84
N ASP A 212 10.26 -14.65 -10.04
CA ASP A 212 10.98 -15.30 -8.94
C ASP A 212 12.01 -14.33 -8.36
N TRP A 213 12.64 -13.49 -9.19
CA TRP A 213 13.49 -12.38 -8.73
C TRP A 213 12.72 -11.36 -7.87
N PHE A 214 11.53 -10.95 -8.30
CA PHE A 214 10.70 -10.05 -7.47
C PHE A 214 10.23 -10.74 -6.18
N GLY A 215 9.89 -12.04 -6.26
CA GLY A 215 9.63 -12.85 -5.08
C GLY A 215 10.79 -12.82 -4.09
N ALA A 216 12.02 -13.02 -4.58
CA ALA A 216 13.23 -12.90 -3.77
C ALA A 216 13.41 -11.51 -3.14
N CYS A 217 13.16 -10.43 -3.89
CA CYS A 217 13.18 -9.08 -3.33
C CYS A 217 12.21 -8.94 -2.15
N TYR A 218 10.99 -9.47 -2.27
CA TYR A 218 10.00 -9.37 -1.19
C TYR A 218 10.34 -10.26 -0.01
N GLU A 219 10.72 -11.51 -0.23
CA GLU A 219 10.96 -12.47 0.84
C GLU A 219 12.27 -12.20 1.60
N VAL A 220 13.31 -11.78 0.87
CA VAL A 220 14.63 -11.52 1.47
C VAL A 220 14.73 -10.11 2.03
N LEU A 221 14.26 -9.08 1.31
CA LEU A 221 14.41 -7.68 1.78
C LEU A 221 13.26 -7.24 2.68
N LEU A 222 12.03 -7.71 2.43
CA LEU A 222 10.83 -7.23 3.11
C LEU A 222 10.18 -8.28 4.01
N GLY A 223 10.60 -9.54 3.95
CA GLY A 223 10.01 -10.64 4.72
C GLY A 223 8.56 -10.96 4.34
N GLN A 224 8.14 -10.69 3.10
CA GLN A 224 6.78 -10.92 2.63
C GLN A 224 6.78 -11.70 1.31
N SER A 225 5.74 -12.49 1.04
CA SER A 225 5.60 -13.24 -0.23
C SER A 225 5.20 -12.39 -1.43
N GLN A 226 4.74 -11.16 -1.17
CA GLN A 226 4.35 -10.17 -2.16
C GLN A 226 4.59 -8.79 -1.59
N GLY A 227 4.72 -7.80 -2.47
CA GLY A 227 5.05 -6.43 -2.07
C GLY A 227 4.77 -5.41 -3.16
N PRO A 228 5.17 -4.16 -2.92
CA PRO A 228 5.02 -3.08 -3.90
C PRO A 228 5.87 -3.30 -5.12
N ARG A 229 5.57 -2.55 -6.18
CA ARG A 229 6.53 -2.37 -7.26
C ARG A 229 7.83 -1.74 -6.69
N MET A 230 8.93 -2.48 -6.79
CA MET A 230 10.20 -2.12 -6.17
C MET A 230 10.70 -0.72 -6.52
N GLY A 231 10.53 -0.26 -7.77
CA GLY A 231 10.95 1.08 -8.16
C GLY A 231 10.29 2.20 -7.35
N GLY A 232 8.96 2.15 -7.18
CA GLY A 232 8.23 3.14 -6.38
C GLY A 232 8.55 3.03 -4.89
N PHE A 233 8.77 1.81 -4.41
CA PHE A 233 9.21 1.58 -3.04
C PHE A 233 10.59 2.20 -2.76
N ILE A 234 11.60 1.91 -3.59
CA ILE A 234 12.96 2.44 -3.44
C ILE A 234 12.98 3.96 -3.62
N ALA A 235 12.17 4.50 -4.54
CA ALA A 235 12.02 5.94 -4.71
C ALA A 235 11.57 6.64 -3.42
N LEU A 236 10.61 6.05 -2.69
CA LEU A 236 10.14 6.59 -1.41
C LEU A 236 11.08 6.28 -0.23
N TYR A 237 11.55 5.05 -0.14
CA TYR A 237 12.41 4.58 0.96
C TYR A 237 13.83 5.18 0.87
N GLY A 238 14.28 5.52 -0.33
CA GLY A 238 15.58 6.10 -0.60
C GLY A 238 16.61 5.06 -1.06
N ILE A 239 17.49 5.48 -1.98
CA ILE A 239 18.58 4.65 -2.48
C ILE A 239 19.53 4.25 -1.36
N LYS A 240 19.93 5.21 -0.50
CA LYS A 240 20.86 4.95 0.60
C LYS A 240 20.33 3.89 1.57
N GLU A 241 19.07 4.00 1.96
CA GLU A 241 18.42 3.07 2.88
C GLU A 241 18.20 1.71 2.22
N THR A 242 17.91 1.69 0.92
CA THR A 242 17.84 0.45 0.12
C THR A 242 19.19 -0.25 0.04
N LEU A 243 20.29 0.48 -0.19
CA LEU A 243 21.64 -0.09 -0.20
C LEU A 243 21.98 -0.75 1.14
N ALA A 244 21.70 -0.07 2.25
CA ALA A 244 21.90 -0.63 3.59
C ALA A 244 21.03 -1.88 3.84
N LEU A 245 19.79 -1.89 3.34
CA LEU A 245 18.90 -3.05 3.42
C LEU A 245 19.45 -4.25 2.61
N VAL A 246 19.93 -3.99 1.39
CA VAL A 246 20.53 -5.01 0.52
C VAL A 246 21.82 -5.57 1.13
N GLU A 247 22.66 -4.73 1.74
CA GLU A 247 23.87 -5.20 2.44
C GLU A 247 23.55 -6.15 3.59
N LYS A 248 22.57 -5.80 4.43
CA LYS A 248 22.09 -6.67 5.51
C LYS A 248 21.54 -7.99 4.98
N ALA A 249 20.78 -7.94 3.89
CA ALA A 249 20.24 -9.13 3.23
C ALA A 249 21.35 -10.07 2.73
N ILE A 250 22.37 -9.52 2.06
CA ILE A 250 23.55 -10.27 1.57
C ILE A 250 24.34 -10.90 2.72
N ALA A 251 24.42 -10.20 3.86
CA ALA A 251 25.07 -10.68 5.08
C ALA A 251 24.22 -11.68 5.89
N GLY A 252 22.93 -11.83 5.56
CA GLY A 252 21.99 -12.69 6.29
C GLY A 252 21.49 -12.09 7.61
N GLU A 253 21.71 -10.79 7.85
CA GLU A 253 21.39 -10.10 9.11
C GLU A 253 19.90 -9.78 9.27
N LEU A 254 19.10 -9.96 8.22
CA LEU A 254 17.65 -9.79 8.26
C LEU A 254 16.92 -11.02 8.79
N VAL A 255 17.59 -12.18 8.82
CA VAL A 255 17.02 -13.42 9.37
C VAL A 255 17.32 -13.46 10.86
N GLY A 256 16.26 -13.45 11.68
CA GLY A 256 16.31 -13.48 13.15
C GLY A 256 15.35 -14.50 13.72
#